data_AF-A0ABD3FWB4-F1
#
_entry.id   AF-A0ABD3FWB4-F1
#
_cell.length_a   1.000
_cell.length_b   1.000
_cell.length_c   1.000
_cell.angle_alpha   90.00
_cell.angle_beta   90.00
_cell.angle_gamma   90.00
#
_symmetry.space_group_name_H-M   'P 1'
#
loop_
_entity.id
_entity.type
_entity.pdbx_description
1 polymer ?
#
loop_
_entity_poly.entity_id
_entity_poly.type
_entity_poly.pdbx_seq_one_letter_code
_entity_poly.pdbx_strand_id
1 'polypeptide(L)'
;MLHSDQGGEFLSNELRVFCESNGIEQATTNSYSPQDNGIVQRANGAVLPRIRAALEVTDLPNLLWGEALLHVVNTLNKLQTKPLGMSSPHEMLYSAGACRATYVGCLVQTHIPVEFRTRKEKLSPRAAMGLLLGYRM
;
A
#
# COMPACT_ATOMS: atom_id res chain seq x y z
N MET A 1 10.78 -17.10 -9.00
CA MET A 1 10.83 -16.58 -10.37
C MET A 1 10.25 -15.16 -10.36
N LEU A 2 10.89 -14.23 -11.08
CA LEU A 2 10.46 -12.86 -11.32
C LEU A 2 10.07 -12.74 -12.80
N HIS A 3 8.87 -12.24 -13.08
CA HIS A 3 8.43 -11.97 -14.44
C HIS A 3 8.32 -10.46 -14.65
N SER A 4 8.95 -9.93 -15.69
CA SER A 4 8.96 -8.50 -16.01
C SER A 4 8.84 -8.29 -17.51
N ASP A 5 8.57 -7.06 -17.94
CA ASP A 5 8.74 -6.69 -19.34
C ASP A 5 10.22 -6.48 -19.69
N GLN A 6 10.48 -6.07 -20.93
CA GLN A 6 11.82 -5.74 -21.43
C GLN A 6 12.23 -4.29 -21.12
N GLY A 7 11.66 -3.67 -20.09
CA GLY A 7 12.11 -2.39 -19.57
C GLY A 7 13.61 -2.43 -19.26
N GLY A 8 14.35 -1.38 -19.62
CA GLY A 8 15.81 -1.34 -19.50
C GLY A 8 16.28 -1.54 -18.06
N GLU A 9 15.50 -1.10 -17.08
CA GLU A 9 15.75 -1.33 -15.66
C GLU A 9 15.72 -2.82 -15.27
N PHE A 10 14.87 -3.61 -15.92
CA PHE A 10 14.73 -5.05 -15.65
C PHE A 10 15.79 -5.89 -16.39
N LEU A 11 16.46 -5.31 -17.37
CA LEU A 11 17.56 -5.94 -18.12
C LEU A 11 18.95 -5.54 -17.58
N SER A 12 18.99 -4.77 -16.50
CA SER A 12 20.25 -4.32 -15.89
C SER A 12 21.08 -5.49 -15.36
N ASN A 13 22.41 -5.38 -15.49
CA ASN A 13 23.32 -6.39 -14.95
C ASN A 13 23.24 -6.46 -13.42
N GLU A 14 22.99 -5.33 -12.77
CA GLU A 14 22.81 -5.20 -11.33
C GLU A 14 21.63 -6.06 -10.85
N LEU A 15 20.47 -5.96 -11.52
CA LEU A 15 19.31 -6.77 -11.16
C LEU A 15 19.54 -8.25 -11.46
N ARG A 16 20.19 -8.57 -12.59
CA ARG A 16 20.54 -9.96 -12.94
C ARG A 16 21.41 -10.61 -11.86
N VAL A 17 22.50 -9.95 -11.46
CA VAL A 17 23.41 -10.45 -10.40
C VAL A 17 22.68 -10.57 -9.06
N PHE A 18 21.83 -9.60 -8.71
CA PHE A 18 21.00 -9.69 -7.51
C PHE A 18 20.08 -10.93 -7.55
N CYS A 19 19.40 -11.17 -8.65
CA CYS A 19 18.51 -12.33 -8.77
C CYS A 19 19.28 -13.66 -8.76
N GLU A 20 20.38 -13.77 -9.51
CA GLU A 20 21.24 -14.96 -9.52
C GLU A 20 21.76 -15.29 -8.11
N SER A 21 22.26 -14.29 -7.38
CA SER A 21 22.77 -14.48 -6.01
C SER A 21 21.70 -14.88 -4.99
N ASN A 22 20.42 -14.54 -5.24
CA ASN A 22 19.29 -14.92 -4.40
C ASN A 22 18.54 -16.17 -4.92
N GLY A 23 19.04 -16.83 -5.96
CA GLY A 23 18.36 -18.00 -6.57
C GLY A 23 17.02 -17.67 -7.22
N ILE A 24 16.81 -16.42 -7.64
CA ILE A 24 15.60 -15.95 -8.30
C ILE A 24 15.78 -16.07 -9.81
N GLU A 25 15.01 -16.93 -10.45
CA GLU A 25 14.96 -17.01 -11.91
C GLU A 25 14.25 -15.78 -12.49
N GLN A 26 14.86 -15.09 -13.46
CA GLN A 26 14.23 -13.98 -14.19
C GLN A 26 13.67 -14.46 -15.53
N ALA A 27 12.44 -14.09 -15.83
CA ALA A 27 11.80 -14.32 -17.11
C ALA A 27 11.24 -13.00 -17.65
N THR A 28 11.50 -12.68 -18.91
CA THR A 28 10.97 -11.48 -19.55
C THR A 28 9.82 -11.80 -20.48
N THR A 29 8.80 -10.93 -20.52
CA THR A 29 7.68 -11.06 -21.47
C THR A 29 8.20 -10.88 -22.90
N ASN A 30 7.57 -11.55 -23.86
CA ASN A 30 7.84 -11.26 -25.26
C ASN A 30 7.37 -9.83 -25.58
N SER A 31 8.14 -9.06 -26.35
CA SER A 31 7.83 -7.66 -26.72
C SER A 31 6.46 -7.54 -27.42
N TYR A 32 5.99 -8.63 -28.04
CA TYR A 32 4.74 -8.70 -28.79
C TYR A 32 3.55 -9.29 -28.01
N SER A 33 3.68 -9.54 -26.70
CA SER A 33 2.62 -10.16 -25.90
C SER A 33 2.25 -9.31 -24.67
N PRO A 34 1.54 -8.17 -24.85
CA PRO A 34 1.08 -7.34 -23.74
C PRO A 34 0.19 -8.07 -22.74
N GLN A 35 -0.43 -9.19 -23.15
CA GLN A 35 -1.26 -10.02 -22.29
C GLN A 35 -0.47 -10.64 -21.14
N ASP A 36 0.82 -10.90 -21.33
CA ASP A 36 1.70 -11.50 -20.31
C ASP A 36 1.91 -10.55 -19.13
N ASN A 37 1.87 -9.24 -19.38
CA ASN A 37 1.93 -8.21 -18.32
C ASN A 37 0.54 -7.84 -17.78
N GLY A 38 -0.51 -8.59 -18.14
CA GLY A 38 -1.90 -8.27 -17.80
C GLY A 38 -2.18 -8.29 -16.30
N ILE A 39 -1.43 -9.06 -15.50
CA ILE A 39 -1.57 -9.08 -14.04
C ILE A 39 -1.15 -7.73 -13.44
N VAL A 40 0.02 -7.23 -13.83
CA VAL A 40 0.55 -5.94 -13.34
C VAL A 40 -0.35 -4.79 -13.80
N GLN A 41 -0.81 -4.82 -15.06
CA GLN A 41 -1.74 -3.81 -15.58
C GLN A 41 -3.06 -3.78 -14.80
N ARG A 42 -3.65 -4.95 -14.49
CA ARG A 42 -4.86 -5.03 -13.66
C ARG A 42 -4.61 -4.52 -12.24
N ALA A 43 -3.46 -4.86 -11.64
CA ALA A 43 -3.10 -4.38 -10.31
C ALA A 43 -2.98 -2.84 -10.29
N ASN A 44 -2.24 -2.26 -11.24
CA ASN A 44 -2.09 -0.81 -11.38
C ASN A 44 -3.43 -0.12 -11.65
N GLY A 45 -4.29 -0.73 -12.48
CA GLY A 45 -5.65 -0.25 -12.75
C GLY A 45 -6.57 -0.26 -11.53
N ALA A 46 -6.32 -1.13 -10.54
CA ALA A 46 -7.06 -1.15 -9.28
C ALA A 46 -6.48 -0.18 -8.24
N VAL A 47 -5.15 -0.04 -8.19
CA VAL A 47 -4.44 0.75 -7.17
C VAL A 47 -4.53 2.25 -7.45
N LEU A 48 -4.25 2.70 -8.67
CA LEU A 48 -4.19 4.14 -8.98
C LEU A 48 -5.51 4.90 -8.74
N PRO A 49 -6.69 4.39 -9.14
CA PRO A 49 -7.96 5.07 -8.85
C PRO A 49 -8.24 5.17 -7.35
N ARG A 50 -7.83 4.16 -6.57
CA ARG A 50 -8.02 4.15 -5.11
C ARG A 50 -7.13 5.15 -4.40
N ILE A 51 -5.90 5.35 -4.89
CA ILE A 51 -5.02 6.42 -4.39
C ILE A 51 -5.65 7.78 -4.64
N ARG A 52 -6.14 8.01 -5.86
CA ARG A 52 -6.82 9.28 -6.22
C ARG A 52 -8.04 9.52 -5.34
N ALA A 53 -8.91 8.53 -5.19
CA ALA A 53 -10.07 8.62 -4.32
C ALA A 53 -9.70 8.85 -2.85
N ALA A 54 -8.65 8.20 -2.36
CA ALA A 54 -8.15 8.40 -1.00
C ALA A 54 -7.66 9.84 -0.78
N LEU A 55 -6.85 10.38 -1.68
CA LEU A 55 -6.35 11.76 -1.59
C LEU A 55 -7.50 12.77 -1.64
N GLU A 56 -8.47 12.57 -2.53
CA GLU A 56 -9.61 13.46 -2.70
C GLU A 56 -10.55 13.47 -1.49
N VAL A 57 -10.88 12.30 -0.93
CA VAL A 57 -11.75 12.20 0.26
C VAL A 57 -11.11 12.79 1.51
N THR A 58 -9.78 12.76 1.59
CA THR A 58 -9.03 13.18 2.77
C THR A 58 -8.47 14.59 2.67
N ASP A 59 -8.68 15.26 1.52
CA ASP A 59 -8.09 16.55 1.18
C ASP A 59 -6.56 16.59 1.40
N LEU A 60 -5.90 15.46 1.11
CA LEU A 60 -4.45 15.35 1.27
C LEU A 60 -3.73 15.94 0.05
N PRO A 61 -2.62 16.67 0.26
CA PRO A 61 -1.81 17.15 -0.83
C PRO A 61 -1.26 15.98 -1.65
N ASN A 62 -1.15 16.16 -2.97
CA ASN A 62 -0.59 15.17 -3.88
C ASN A 62 0.83 14.73 -3.49
N LEU A 63 1.59 15.53 -2.74
CA LEU A 63 2.90 15.16 -2.20
C LEU A 63 2.84 13.89 -1.32
N LEU A 64 1.71 13.63 -0.66
CA LEU A 64 1.48 12.48 0.21
C LEU A 64 0.91 11.25 -0.52
N TRP A 65 0.98 11.22 -1.85
CA TRP A 65 0.51 10.07 -2.64
C TRP A 65 1.19 8.75 -2.26
N GLY A 66 2.45 8.79 -1.79
CA GLY A 66 3.18 7.62 -1.32
C GLY A 66 2.56 7.01 -0.06
N GLU A 67 2.12 7.83 0.90
CA GLU A 67 1.41 7.38 2.09
C GLU A 67 0.05 6.76 1.72
N ALA A 68 -0.67 7.41 0.81
CA ALA A 68 -1.92 6.89 0.28
C ALA A 68 -1.71 5.56 -0.47
N LEU A 69 -0.63 5.40 -1.24
CA LEU A 69 -0.25 4.16 -1.91
C LEU A 69 -0.01 3.03 -0.90
N LEU A 70 0.84 3.25 0.09
CA LEU A 70 1.17 2.25 1.12
C LEU A 70 -0.11 1.74 1.80
N HIS A 71 -1.01 2.66 2.12
CA HIS A 71 -2.28 2.29 2.70
C HIS A 71 -3.17 1.49 1.75
N VAL A 72 -3.38 1.98 0.52
CA VAL A 72 -4.24 1.31 -0.47
C VAL A 72 -3.75 -0.11 -0.71
N VAL A 73 -2.43 -0.31 -0.87
CA VAL A 73 -1.83 -1.64 -1.06
C VAL A 73 -2.02 -2.52 0.18
N ASN A 74 -1.74 -2.00 1.38
CA ASN A 74 -1.95 -2.75 2.62
C ASN A 74 -3.42 -3.18 2.80
N THR A 75 -4.36 -2.30 2.46
CA THR A 75 -5.79 -2.58 2.53
C THR A 75 -6.22 -3.59 1.49
N LEU A 76 -5.75 -3.50 0.24
CA LEU A 76 -6.03 -4.49 -0.79
C LEU A 76 -5.48 -5.89 -0.44
N ASN A 77 -4.32 -5.95 0.19
CA ASN A 77 -3.70 -7.22 0.60
C ASN A 77 -4.39 -7.86 1.81
N LYS A 78 -5.07 -7.08 2.65
CA LYS A 78 -5.75 -7.56 3.87
C LYS A 78 -7.26 -7.70 3.72
N LEU A 79 -7.86 -7.12 2.69
CA LEU A 79 -9.28 -7.30 2.41
C LEU A 79 -9.56 -8.68 1.84
N GLN A 80 -10.64 -9.28 2.31
CA GLN A 80 -11.18 -10.51 1.76
C GLN A 80 -11.66 -10.28 0.33
N THR A 81 -11.33 -11.20 -0.57
CA THR A 81 -11.73 -11.09 -1.97
C THR A 81 -12.56 -12.31 -2.38
N LYS A 82 -13.59 -12.09 -3.20
CA LYS A 82 -14.45 -13.17 -3.71
C LYS A 82 -13.65 -14.26 -4.47
N PRO A 83 -12.67 -13.93 -5.32
CA PRO A 83 -11.88 -14.96 -6.02
C PRO A 83 -11.09 -15.89 -5.10
N LEU A 84 -10.77 -15.44 -3.88
CA LEU A 84 -10.04 -16.21 -2.86
C LEU A 84 -10.97 -16.85 -1.83
N GLY A 85 -12.25 -17.06 -2.15
CA GLY A 85 -13.19 -17.72 -1.23
C GLY A 85 -13.46 -16.93 0.06
N MET A 86 -13.44 -15.59 -0.02
CA MET A 86 -13.51 -14.68 1.14
C MET A 86 -12.29 -14.74 2.07
N SER A 87 -11.15 -15.26 1.62
CA SER A 87 -9.85 -15.04 2.29
C SER A 87 -9.14 -13.80 1.73
N SER A 88 -8.26 -13.21 2.53
CA SER A 88 -7.40 -12.11 2.06
C SER A 88 -6.13 -12.63 1.36
N PRO A 89 -5.55 -11.89 0.40
CA PRO A 89 -4.26 -12.25 -0.18
C PRO A 89 -3.15 -12.48 0.85
N HIS A 90 -3.13 -11.70 1.93
CA HIS A 90 -2.18 -11.84 3.02
C HIS A 90 -2.36 -13.16 3.80
N GLU A 91 -3.60 -13.54 4.12
CA GLU A 91 -3.89 -14.84 4.75
C GLU A 91 -3.42 -15.98 3.85
N MET A 92 -3.68 -15.88 2.55
CA MET A 92 -3.31 -16.91 1.58
C MET A 92 -1.79 -17.05 1.41
N LEU A 93 -1.06 -15.93 1.46
CA LEU A 93 0.40 -15.93 1.30
C LEU A 93 1.14 -16.41 2.56
N TYR A 94 0.70 -15.97 3.75
CA TYR A 94 1.42 -16.24 5.01
C TYR A 94 0.78 -17.32 5.87
N SER A 95 -0.33 -17.91 5.45
CA SER A 95 -1.14 -18.82 6.29
C SER A 95 -1.46 -18.23 7.68
N ALA A 96 -1.54 -16.89 7.74
CA ALA A 96 -1.77 -16.14 8.96
C ALA A 96 -3.27 -15.91 9.16
N GLY A 97 -3.71 -15.76 10.41
CA GLY A 97 -5.11 -15.48 10.74
C GLY A 97 -5.61 -14.14 10.19
N ALA A 98 -6.93 -13.92 10.30
CA ALA A 98 -7.62 -12.77 9.76
C ALA A 98 -6.95 -11.43 10.11
N CYS A 99 -6.55 -10.68 9.09
CA CYS A 99 -5.94 -9.37 9.29
C CYS A 99 -7.01 -8.30 9.52
N ARG A 100 -6.89 -7.51 10.59
CA ARG A 100 -7.75 -6.33 10.79
C ARG A 100 -7.56 -5.37 9.62
N ALA A 101 -8.65 -5.08 8.91
CA ALA A 101 -8.67 -4.07 7.87
C ALA A 101 -8.30 -2.71 8.48
N THR A 102 -7.37 -2.02 7.83
CA THR A 102 -7.00 -0.65 8.17
C THR A 102 -7.76 0.30 7.26
N TYR A 103 -8.31 1.37 7.81
CA TYR A 103 -8.95 2.45 7.04
C TYR A 103 -7.97 3.62 6.88
N VAL A 104 -7.97 4.26 5.71
CA VAL A 104 -7.24 5.52 5.48
C VAL A 104 -8.20 6.65 5.78
N GLY A 105 -7.65 7.78 6.20
CA GLY A 105 -8.48 8.96 6.26
C GLY A 105 -9.44 8.99 7.43
N CYS A 106 -9.36 8.01 8.34
CA CYS A 106 -10.17 8.08 9.53
C CYS A 106 -9.76 9.31 10.32
N LEU A 107 -10.77 10.03 10.79
CA LEU A 107 -10.60 11.01 11.83
C LEU A 107 -10.10 10.27 13.07
N VAL A 108 -8.86 10.57 13.45
CA VAL A 108 -8.27 10.14 14.71
C VAL A 108 -8.20 11.30 15.66
N GLN A 109 -8.31 11.00 16.95
CA GLN A 109 -8.01 11.95 18.01
C GLN A 109 -6.65 11.60 18.58
N THR A 110 -5.68 12.48 18.42
CA THR A 110 -4.32 12.32 18.95
C THR A 110 -4.21 13.04 20.28
N HIS A 111 -3.63 12.38 21.28
CA HIS A 111 -3.42 12.99 22.59
C HIS A 111 -2.40 14.12 22.50
N ILE A 112 -2.77 15.31 22.95
CA ILE A 112 -1.88 16.47 23.00
C ILE A 112 -1.07 16.39 24.31
N PRO A 113 0.28 16.27 24.24
CA PRO A 113 1.13 16.27 25.43
C PRO A 113 0.93 17.54 26.26
N VAL A 114 1.12 17.45 27.57
CA VAL A 114 0.83 18.55 28.51
C VAL A 114 1.60 19.83 28.16
N GLU A 115 2.80 19.69 27.62
CA GLU A 115 3.70 20.77 27.19
C GLU A 115 3.12 21.63 26.06
N PHE A 116 2.35 21.04 25.15
CA PHE A 116 1.76 21.73 23.99
C PHE A 116 0.35 22.25 24.25
N ARG A 117 -0.17 22.13 25.48
CA ARG A 117 -1.52 22.59 25.82
C ARG A 117 -1.52 24.09 26.13
N THR A 118 -2.18 24.87 25.28
CA THR A 118 -2.34 26.32 25.46
C THR A 118 -3.17 26.67 26.70
N ARG A 119 -4.13 25.81 27.09
CA ARG A 119 -4.97 26.00 28.30
C ARG A 119 -4.92 24.76 29.20
N LYS A 120 -4.58 24.96 30.47
CA LYS A 120 -4.43 23.90 31.50
C LYS A 120 -5.68 23.71 32.37
N GLU A 121 -6.84 24.17 31.90
CA GLU A 121 -8.11 24.03 32.60
C GLU A 121 -8.64 22.59 32.59
N LYS A 122 -9.46 22.20 33.57
CA LYS A 122 -9.95 20.82 33.70
C LYS A 122 -10.75 20.34 32.49
N LEU A 123 -11.48 21.24 31.83
CA LEU A 123 -12.35 20.96 30.68
C LEU A 123 -11.73 21.32 29.32
N SER A 124 -10.44 21.67 29.27
CA SER A 124 -9.79 22.01 28.00
C SER A 124 -9.62 20.77 27.10
N PRO A 125 -9.67 20.94 25.76
CA PRO A 125 -9.47 19.84 24.82
C PRO A 125 -8.08 19.23 25.03
N ARG A 126 -8.05 17.90 25.22
CA ARG A 126 -6.81 17.12 25.43
C ARG A 126 -6.39 16.31 24.20
N ALA A 127 -7.19 16.39 23.13
CA ALA A 127 -6.94 15.70 21.89
C ALA A 127 -7.10 16.64 20.70
N ALA A 128 -6.26 16.46 19.69
CA ALA A 128 -6.38 17.12 18.39
C ALA A 128 -6.98 16.13 17.40
N MET A 129 -7.87 16.62 16.52
CA MET A 129 -8.27 15.82 15.37
C MET A 129 -7.13 15.77 14.37
N GLY A 130 -6.89 14.59 13.82
CA GLY A 130 -5.93 14.35 12.77
C GLY A 130 -6.42 13.27 11.82
N LEU A 131 -5.67 13.06 10.76
CA LEU A 131 -5.95 12.02 9.79
C LEU A 131 -4.93 10.90 9.94
N LEU A 132 -5.38 9.64 10.02
CA LEU A 132 -4.45 8.52 10.05
C LEU A 132 -3.87 8.29 8.66
N LEU A 133 -2.58 8.61 8.50
CA LEU A 133 -1.83 8.40 7.26
C LEU A 133 -1.30 6.96 7.13
N GLY A 134 -0.87 6.36 8.23
CA GLY A 134 -0.30 5.02 8.23
C GLY A 134 0.08 4.52 9.62
N TYR A 135 0.54 3.28 9.67
CA TYR A 135 1.14 2.68 10.87
C TYR A 135 2.65 2.65 10.69
N ARG A 136 3.39 2.96 11.74
CA ARG A 136 4.84 2.73 11.76
C ARG A 136 5.07 1.23 11.65
N MET A 137 5.66 0.79 10.55
CA MET A 137 6.21 -0.58 10.42
C MET A 137 7.49 -0.70 11.23
#